data_AF-A0A559QM22-F1
#
_entry.id   AF-A0A559QM22-F1
#
_cell.length_a   1.000
_cell.length_b   1.000
_cell.length_c   1.000
_cell.angle_alpha   90.00
_cell.angle_beta   90.00
_cell.angle_gamma   90.00
#
_symmetry.space_group_name_H-M   'P 1'
#
loop_
_entity.id
_entity.type
_entity.pdbx_description
1 polymer ?
#
loop_
_entity_poly.entity_id
_entity_poly.type
_entity_poly.pdbx_seq_one_letter_code
_entity_poly.pdbx_strand_id
1 'polypeptide(L)'
;MRYALIYFPRHFAFRLINGLLCLALFFTSDIQAQEIPYNATGTKDGYFYSFWKDSGDATMIIYENGRYELLWSNNTNNAVGGMGWNPGSMDYIVNYSGYFGISSTQNAYLSLYGWTTNPQVEYYITESYGSYNPADCTGKTELASYSSDGATYNLVRCPRSGPSLPIEPTLPDQFFAVRSPKKGYGLVEGKITVSNHFNALAEAGVELGTLNYMIMATETYNSAGQSDITVSLAPSETTENIGVRMRGEQGDELVSLSIGGTTVASWTLSTEMSDYWVSSDARGEVRVVFSNDSADRAVQVDFISIDGEIRQAEEQWQNTGAFSNYCGGGYYSEMLDCNGFIGFGLREQNSNSCLEQCQWYFSGRYPLCVNQSNYWGWENNSSCIGRNVCKNQYGFGGLVWSCPN
;
A
#
# COMPACT_ATOMS: atom_id res chain seq x y z
N MET A 1 -5.48 -20.88 -60.59
CA MET A 1 -4.40 -19.89 -60.35
C MET A 1 -3.82 -20.26 -58.97
N ARG A 2 -2.78 -21.08 -58.80
CA ARG A 2 -1.33 -20.91 -59.13
C ARG A 2 -0.88 -19.46 -58.84
N TYR A 3 0.08 -19.16 -57.97
CA TYR A 3 1.42 -19.75 -57.87
C TYR A 3 2.03 -19.67 -56.45
N ALA A 4 3.03 -20.53 -56.24
CA ALA A 4 3.94 -20.56 -55.10
C ALA A 4 5.30 -19.91 -55.45
N LEU A 5 6.05 -19.57 -54.37
CA LEU A 5 7.51 -19.47 -54.23
C LEU A 5 8.26 -18.34 -54.95
N ILE A 6 9.11 -17.60 -54.21
CA ILE A 6 10.59 -17.72 -54.25
C ILE A 6 11.26 -16.73 -53.26
N TYR A 7 12.31 -17.26 -52.61
CA TYR A 7 13.38 -16.72 -51.76
C TYR A 7 14.08 -15.43 -52.22
N PHE A 8 14.67 -14.67 -51.28
CA PHE A 8 16.01 -14.03 -51.42
C PHE A 8 16.59 -13.56 -50.06
N PRO A 9 17.87 -13.87 -49.76
CA PRO A 9 18.69 -13.03 -48.89
C PRO A 9 19.96 -12.53 -49.62
N ARG A 10 20.43 -11.32 -49.30
CA ARG A 10 21.85 -10.99 -48.99
C ARG A 10 22.14 -9.48 -48.94
N HIS A 11 22.86 -9.11 -47.88
CA HIS A 11 23.90 -8.09 -47.72
C HIS A 11 23.64 -6.66 -48.23
N PHE A 12 23.48 -5.73 -47.28
CA PHE A 12 23.72 -4.31 -47.52
C PHE A 12 25.07 -3.87 -46.93
N ALA A 13 25.80 -3.14 -47.76
CA ALA A 13 27.15 -2.65 -47.55
C ALA A 13 27.18 -1.39 -46.67
N PHE A 14 28.29 -1.25 -45.93
CA PHE A 14 28.69 -0.05 -45.20
C PHE A 14 28.78 1.17 -46.13
N ARG A 15 28.06 2.25 -45.81
CA ARG A 15 28.39 3.61 -46.24
C ARG A 15 28.49 4.50 -45.00
N LEU A 16 29.70 4.99 -44.74
CA LEU A 16 30.00 6.03 -43.77
C LEU A 16 29.33 7.34 -44.20
N ILE A 17 28.47 7.88 -43.34
CA ILE A 17 28.03 9.28 -43.38
C ILE A 17 28.40 9.89 -42.03
N ASN A 18 29.34 10.84 -42.05
CA ASN A 18 29.67 11.69 -40.91
C ASN A 18 28.48 12.61 -40.63
N GLY A 19 27.76 12.34 -39.54
CA GLY A 19 26.77 13.25 -38.97
C GLY A 19 27.02 13.35 -37.47
N LEU A 20 27.15 14.58 -36.95
CA LEU A 20 27.28 14.86 -35.52
C LEU A 20 26.16 14.13 -34.74
N LEU A 21 26.55 13.15 -33.94
CA LEU A 21 25.67 12.43 -33.04
C LEU A 21 25.48 13.30 -31.77
N CYS A 22 24.37 14.03 -31.71
CA CYS A 22 23.91 14.57 -30.43
C CYS A 22 23.36 13.39 -29.63
N LEU A 23 24.18 12.82 -28.74
CA LEU A 23 23.82 11.68 -27.90
C LEU A 23 22.86 12.18 -26.79
N ALA A 24 21.57 12.26 -27.11
CA ALA A 24 20.55 12.32 -26.08
C ALA A 24 20.55 10.98 -25.36
N LEU A 25 21.18 10.93 -24.18
CA LEU A 25 21.02 9.85 -23.21
C LEU A 25 19.57 9.88 -22.74
N PHE A 26 18.69 9.16 -23.43
CA PHE A 26 17.43 8.72 -22.87
C PHE A 26 17.78 7.70 -21.79
N PHE A 27 17.80 8.14 -20.53
CA PHE A 27 17.68 7.22 -19.41
C PHE A 27 16.27 6.63 -19.49
N THR A 28 16.12 5.49 -20.17
CA THR A 28 14.96 4.64 -19.95
C THR A 28 15.14 4.05 -18.57
N SER A 29 14.33 4.47 -17.60
CA SER A 29 14.18 3.70 -16.37
C SER A 29 13.75 2.29 -16.75
N ASP A 30 14.63 1.30 -16.57
CA ASP A 30 14.28 -0.10 -16.74
C ASP A 30 13.12 -0.40 -15.79
N ILE A 31 11.92 -0.62 -16.32
CA ILE A 31 10.82 -1.20 -15.55
C ILE A 31 11.30 -2.58 -15.12
N GLN A 32 11.51 -2.78 -13.81
CA GLN A 32 11.92 -4.08 -13.29
C GLN A 32 10.74 -5.06 -13.36
N ALA A 33 10.58 -5.75 -14.48
CA ALA A 33 9.63 -6.85 -14.63
C ALA A 33 10.26 -8.15 -14.13
N GLN A 34 9.48 -8.98 -13.42
CA GLN A 34 9.87 -10.34 -13.04
C GLN A 34 8.85 -11.33 -13.59
N GLU A 35 9.29 -12.23 -14.46
CA GLU A 35 8.47 -13.33 -14.98
C GLU A 35 8.42 -14.50 -13.99
N ILE A 36 7.22 -15.04 -13.80
CA ILE A 36 6.91 -16.12 -12.87
C ILE A 36 6.12 -17.20 -13.64
N PRO A 37 6.82 -18.14 -14.30
CA PRO A 37 6.19 -19.19 -15.12
C PRO A 37 5.79 -20.43 -14.30
N TYR A 38 5.87 -20.38 -12.97
CA TYR A 38 5.61 -21.49 -12.04
C TYR A 38 4.85 -21.02 -10.81
N ASN A 39 4.24 -21.94 -10.06
CA ASN A 39 3.50 -21.63 -8.84
C ASN A 39 4.42 -20.94 -7.82
N ALA A 40 4.05 -19.75 -7.38
CA ALA A 40 4.86 -18.97 -6.46
C ALA A 40 4.01 -17.96 -5.69
N THR A 41 4.45 -17.65 -4.47
CA THR A 41 3.99 -16.51 -3.69
C THR A 41 5.19 -15.68 -3.26
N GLY A 42 4.98 -14.43 -2.91
CA GLY A 42 6.05 -13.55 -2.44
C GLY A 42 5.60 -12.12 -2.31
N THR A 43 6.55 -11.21 -2.19
CA THR A 43 6.29 -9.76 -2.11
C THR A 43 7.16 -8.99 -3.09
N LYS A 44 6.61 -7.90 -3.61
CA LYS A 44 7.31 -6.92 -4.45
C LYS A 44 6.74 -5.54 -4.18
N ASP A 45 7.61 -4.58 -3.83
CA ASP A 45 7.26 -3.18 -3.56
C ASP A 45 6.11 -3.00 -2.55
N GLY A 46 6.10 -3.82 -1.50
CA GLY A 46 5.08 -3.78 -0.45
C GLY A 46 3.76 -4.49 -0.80
N TYR A 47 3.63 -5.05 -2.01
CA TYR A 47 2.49 -5.86 -2.42
C TYR A 47 2.81 -7.34 -2.32
N PHE A 48 1.89 -8.12 -1.76
CA PHE A 48 1.90 -9.57 -1.84
C PHE A 48 1.45 -10.01 -3.24
N TYR A 49 2.07 -11.06 -3.78
CA TYR A 49 1.58 -11.75 -4.97
C TYR A 49 1.36 -13.23 -4.69
N SER A 50 0.39 -13.80 -5.39
CA SER A 50 0.19 -15.24 -5.46
C SER A 50 -0.11 -15.64 -6.89
N PHE A 51 0.57 -16.68 -7.35
CA PHE A 51 0.33 -17.32 -8.63
C PHE A 51 0.24 -18.83 -8.45
N TRP A 52 -0.85 -19.41 -8.94
CA TRP A 52 -1.06 -20.84 -8.99
C TRP A 52 -1.65 -21.23 -10.33
N LYS A 53 -1.18 -22.35 -10.88
CA LYS A 53 -1.76 -23.06 -12.01
C LYS A 53 -1.66 -24.57 -11.81
N ASP A 54 -2.54 -25.32 -12.48
CA ASP A 54 -2.46 -26.77 -12.51
C ASP A 54 -1.37 -27.28 -13.46
N SER A 55 -1.31 -26.73 -14.66
CA SER A 55 -0.45 -27.13 -15.78
C SER A 55 -0.47 -26.06 -16.89
N GLY A 56 0.34 -26.25 -17.93
CA GLY A 56 0.35 -25.38 -19.11
C GLY A 56 1.26 -24.16 -19.00
N ASP A 57 1.00 -23.18 -19.88
CA ASP A 57 1.90 -22.07 -20.19
C ASP A 57 1.51 -20.73 -19.56
N ALA A 58 0.48 -20.70 -18.71
CA ALA A 58 0.12 -19.48 -17.99
C ALA A 58 1.33 -18.91 -17.22
N THR A 59 1.58 -17.62 -17.39
CA THR A 59 2.75 -16.93 -16.82
C THR A 59 2.29 -15.60 -16.22
N MET A 60 2.66 -15.38 -14.95
CA MET A 60 2.46 -14.11 -14.28
C MET A 60 3.73 -13.27 -14.42
N ILE A 61 3.59 -11.99 -14.74
CA ILE A 61 4.69 -11.03 -14.80
C ILE A 61 4.39 -9.96 -13.77
N ILE A 62 5.29 -9.71 -12.83
CA ILE A 62 5.11 -8.67 -11.81
C ILE A 62 6.02 -7.47 -12.07
N TYR A 63 5.41 -6.30 -12.07
CA TYR A 63 6.05 -5.00 -12.23
C TYR A 63 6.10 -4.28 -10.88
N GLU A 64 6.51 -3.03 -10.87
CA GLU A 64 6.50 -2.20 -9.68
C GLU A 64 5.09 -1.71 -9.33
N ASN A 65 4.92 -1.19 -8.10
CA ASN A 65 3.73 -0.45 -7.67
C ASN A 65 2.39 -1.22 -7.81
N GLY A 66 2.40 -2.52 -7.50
CA GLY A 66 1.19 -3.34 -7.47
C GLY A 66 0.63 -3.72 -8.85
N ARG A 67 1.42 -3.56 -9.92
CA ARG A 67 1.04 -3.96 -11.27
C ARG A 67 1.50 -5.38 -11.60
N TYR A 68 0.60 -6.19 -12.11
CA TYR A 68 0.91 -7.50 -12.67
C TYR A 68 0.24 -7.70 -14.03
N GLU A 69 0.85 -8.57 -14.84
CA GLU A 69 0.25 -9.12 -16.05
C GLU A 69 0.10 -10.64 -15.89
N LEU A 70 -1.02 -11.19 -16.36
CA LEU A 70 -1.22 -12.63 -16.50
C LEU A 70 -1.45 -12.95 -17.96
N LEU A 71 -0.59 -13.79 -18.53
CA LEU A 71 -0.69 -14.29 -19.89
C LEU A 71 -1.08 -15.77 -19.84
N TRP A 72 -2.09 -16.19 -20.60
CA TRP A 72 -2.48 -17.59 -20.67
C TRP A 72 -3.04 -17.99 -22.04
N SER A 73 -2.94 -19.28 -22.35
CA SER A 73 -3.54 -19.87 -23.54
C SER A 73 -4.40 -21.08 -23.17
N ASN A 74 -5.08 -21.66 -24.16
CA ASN A 74 -5.86 -22.90 -23.99
C ASN A 74 -5.00 -24.11 -23.58
N ASN A 75 -3.68 -23.96 -23.47
CA ASN A 75 -2.80 -24.99 -22.92
C ASN A 75 -2.85 -25.07 -21.38
N THR A 76 -3.38 -24.04 -20.71
CA THR A 76 -3.61 -24.05 -19.25
C THR A 76 -5.09 -24.32 -18.98
N ASN A 77 -5.35 -25.32 -18.13
CA ASN A 77 -6.70 -25.66 -17.73
C ASN A 77 -7.21 -24.75 -16.61
N ASN A 78 -6.43 -24.51 -15.56
CA ASN A 78 -6.77 -23.53 -14.53
C ASN A 78 -5.54 -22.75 -14.06
N ALA A 79 -5.69 -21.44 -13.93
CA ALA A 79 -4.72 -20.57 -13.27
C ALA A 79 -5.41 -19.42 -12.54
N VAL A 80 -4.89 -19.07 -11.37
CA VAL A 80 -5.25 -17.88 -10.60
C VAL A 80 -3.98 -17.10 -10.24
N GLY A 81 -3.96 -15.82 -10.57
CA GLY A 81 -2.79 -14.96 -10.35
C GLY A 81 -3.19 -13.53 -10.05
N GLY A 82 -2.52 -12.90 -9.10
CA GLY A 82 -2.77 -11.50 -8.78
C GLY A 82 -1.88 -10.94 -7.67
N MET A 83 -1.99 -9.62 -7.48
CA MET A 83 -1.31 -8.88 -6.43
C MET A 83 -2.29 -8.26 -5.43
N GLY A 84 -1.81 -7.96 -4.22
CA GLY A 84 -2.58 -7.36 -3.14
C GLY A 84 -1.81 -7.41 -1.82
N TRP A 85 -2.41 -7.97 -0.77
CA TRP A 85 -1.92 -7.91 0.61
C TRP A 85 -2.00 -9.27 1.31
N ASN A 86 -1.11 -9.47 2.27
CA ASN A 86 -1.16 -10.62 3.17
C ASN A 86 -0.61 -10.20 4.56
N PRO A 87 -1.45 -10.14 5.60
CA PRO A 87 -2.89 -10.44 5.59
C PRO A 87 -3.70 -9.38 4.83
N GLY A 88 -4.93 -9.72 4.42
CA GLY A 88 -5.94 -8.75 4.01
C GLY A 88 -6.57 -8.04 5.21
N SER A 89 -7.36 -6.99 4.94
CA SER A 89 -8.13 -6.27 5.97
C SER A 89 -9.55 -5.95 5.47
N MET A 90 -10.51 -5.94 6.40
CA MET A 90 -11.87 -5.45 6.14
C MET A 90 -11.92 -3.93 5.93
N ASP A 91 -10.93 -3.18 6.44
CA ASP A 91 -10.86 -1.73 6.33
C ASP A 91 -10.33 -1.27 4.95
N TYR A 92 -9.90 -2.21 4.11
CA TYR A 92 -9.38 -1.87 2.80
C TYR A 92 -10.49 -1.38 1.86
N ILE A 93 -10.16 -0.29 1.21
CA ILE A 93 -10.83 0.17 -0.01
C ILE A 93 -9.84 -0.12 -1.13
N VAL A 94 -10.09 -1.16 -1.90
CA VAL A 94 -9.18 -1.64 -2.94
C VAL A 94 -9.51 -0.94 -4.25
N ASN A 95 -8.55 -0.20 -4.79
CA ASN A 95 -8.62 0.33 -6.15
C ASN A 95 -7.94 -0.65 -7.10
N TYR A 96 -8.54 -0.85 -8.27
CA TYR A 96 -7.93 -1.58 -9.37
C TYR A 96 -8.12 -0.82 -10.67
N SER A 97 -7.13 -0.90 -11.56
CA SER A 97 -7.23 -0.37 -12.92
C SER A 97 -6.33 -1.16 -13.86
N GLY A 98 -6.64 -1.16 -15.15
CA GLY A 98 -5.79 -1.80 -16.15
C GLY A 98 -6.57 -2.36 -17.33
N TYR A 99 -6.10 -3.46 -17.87
CA TYR A 99 -6.65 -4.13 -19.04
C TYR A 99 -7.05 -5.58 -18.72
N PHE A 100 -8.30 -5.94 -18.99
CA PHE A 100 -8.83 -7.30 -18.91
C PHE A 100 -9.18 -7.80 -20.31
N GLY A 101 -8.18 -8.41 -20.96
CA GLY A 101 -8.16 -8.77 -22.38
C GLY A 101 -8.77 -10.14 -22.66
N ILE A 102 -10.07 -10.27 -22.48
CA ILE A 102 -10.84 -11.47 -22.84
C ILE A 102 -12.02 -11.15 -23.75
N SER A 103 -12.73 -12.18 -24.21
CA SER A 103 -14.04 -12.04 -24.86
C SER A 103 -15.13 -12.76 -24.06
N SER A 104 -16.39 -12.56 -24.44
CA SER A 104 -17.53 -13.26 -23.82
C SER A 104 -17.53 -14.78 -24.01
N THR A 105 -16.63 -15.34 -24.81
CA THR A 105 -16.51 -16.78 -25.01
C THR A 105 -15.39 -17.41 -24.19
N GLN A 106 -14.51 -16.60 -23.58
CA GLN A 106 -13.40 -17.08 -22.76
C GLN A 106 -13.85 -17.17 -21.30
N ASN A 107 -13.58 -18.28 -20.62
CA ASN A 107 -13.89 -18.39 -19.19
C ASN A 107 -12.72 -17.84 -18.36
N ALA A 108 -12.92 -16.67 -17.79
CA ALA A 108 -12.01 -16.01 -16.88
C ALA A 108 -12.76 -15.00 -16.01
N TYR A 109 -12.24 -14.73 -14.82
CA TYR A 109 -12.79 -13.79 -13.84
C TYR A 109 -11.76 -12.72 -13.49
N LEU A 110 -12.26 -11.52 -13.17
CA LEU A 110 -11.51 -10.47 -12.52
C LEU A 110 -12.17 -10.21 -11.16
N SER A 111 -11.49 -10.60 -10.09
CA SER A 111 -12.08 -10.65 -8.74
C SER A 111 -11.10 -10.24 -7.66
N LEU A 112 -11.57 -9.53 -6.64
CA LEU A 112 -10.86 -9.52 -5.36
C LEU A 112 -11.06 -10.89 -4.71
N TYR A 113 -9.96 -11.59 -4.46
CA TYR A 113 -9.92 -12.99 -4.10
C TYR A 113 -9.06 -13.22 -2.86
N GLY A 114 -9.51 -14.12 -1.98
CA GLY A 114 -8.69 -14.50 -0.84
C GLY A 114 -9.32 -15.57 0.03
N TRP A 115 -8.71 -15.72 1.20
CA TRP A 115 -9.11 -16.72 2.17
C TRP A 115 -9.26 -16.12 3.56
N THR A 116 -10.10 -16.75 4.37
CA THR A 116 -9.98 -16.70 5.83
C THR A 116 -9.51 -18.05 6.37
N THR A 117 -9.03 -18.07 7.61
CA THR A 117 -8.66 -19.29 8.35
C THR A 117 -9.35 -19.29 9.71
N ASN A 118 -9.77 -20.46 10.19
CA ASN A 118 -10.46 -20.65 11.47
C ASN A 118 -11.73 -19.78 11.66
N PRO A 119 -12.84 -20.06 10.94
CA PRO A 119 -13.02 -21.11 9.92
C PRO A 119 -12.41 -20.75 8.57
N GLN A 120 -12.13 -21.76 7.74
CA GLN A 120 -11.65 -21.54 6.38
C GLN A 120 -12.80 -21.14 5.44
N VAL A 121 -12.68 -20.00 4.78
CA VAL A 121 -13.60 -19.53 3.73
C VAL A 121 -12.80 -19.10 2.52
N GLU A 122 -13.21 -19.52 1.32
CA GLU A 122 -12.72 -18.92 0.07
C GLU A 122 -13.74 -17.90 -0.43
N TYR A 123 -13.32 -16.67 -0.68
CA TYR A 123 -14.21 -15.60 -1.12
C TYR A 123 -13.75 -14.96 -2.43
N TYR A 124 -14.74 -14.54 -3.22
CA TYR A 124 -14.57 -13.78 -4.45
C TYR A 124 -15.54 -12.60 -4.47
N ILE A 125 -15.02 -11.40 -4.69
CA ILE A 125 -15.81 -10.22 -5.07
C ILE A 125 -15.51 -9.99 -6.56
N THR A 126 -16.42 -10.47 -7.40
CA THR A 126 -16.21 -10.58 -8.86
C THR A 126 -16.72 -9.34 -9.58
N GLU A 127 -15.81 -8.59 -10.20
CA GLU A 127 -16.10 -7.36 -10.94
C GLU A 127 -16.43 -7.61 -12.41
N SER A 128 -15.74 -8.57 -13.04
CA SER A 128 -16.00 -9.01 -14.41
C SER A 128 -15.80 -10.51 -14.54
N TYR A 129 -16.45 -11.08 -15.56
CA TYR A 129 -16.31 -12.47 -15.94
C TYR A 129 -16.60 -12.64 -17.43
N GLY A 130 -16.06 -13.68 -18.05
CA GLY A 130 -16.27 -13.98 -19.45
C GLY A 130 -17.52 -14.84 -19.73
N SER A 131 -17.31 -16.06 -20.23
CA SER A 131 -18.38 -16.95 -20.70
C SER A 131 -19.20 -17.62 -19.60
N TYR A 132 -18.70 -17.66 -18.38
CA TYR A 132 -19.37 -18.26 -17.25
C TYR A 132 -19.48 -17.28 -16.08
N ASN A 133 -20.67 -17.19 -15.51
CA ASN A 133 -20.93 -16.41 -14.31
C ASN A 133 -20.65 -17.28 -13.09
N PRO A 134 -19.69 -16.93 -12.21
CA PRO A 134 -19.40 -17.76 -11.04
C PRO A 134 -20.58 -17.86 -10.06
N ALA A 135 -21.56 -16.93 -10.11
CA ALA A 135 -22.80 -17.05 -9.35
C ALA A 135 -23.77 -18.13 -9.87
N ASP A 136 -23.47 -18.80 -10.99
CA ASP A 136 -24.29 -19.87 -11.58
C ASP A 136 -23.70 -21.27 -11.31
N CYS A 137 -22.90 -21.39 -10.25
CA CYS A 137 -22.35 -22.65 -9.78
C CYS A 137 -23.46 -23.69 -9.48
N THR A 138 -23.15 -24.96 -9.76
CA THR A 138 -24.09 -26.05 -9.47
C THR A 138 -24.22 -26.25 -7.97
N GLY A 139 -25.45 -26.37 -7.47
CA GLY A 139 -25.72 -26.53 -6.05
C GLY A 139 -25.65 -25.23 -5.24
N LYS A 140 -25.69 -24.07 -5.91
CA LYS A 140 -25.66 -22.76 -5.26
C LYS A 140 -26.77 -22.58 -4.23
N THR A 141 -26.46 -21.86 -3.16
CA THR A 141 -27.43 -21.23 -2.27
C THR A 141 -27.34 -19.72 -2.47
N GLU A 142 -28.44 -19.06 -2.80
CA GLU A 142 -28.51 -17.60 -2.83
C GLU A 142 -28.60 -17.09 -1.39
N LEU A 143 -27.74 -16.12 -1.05
CA LEU A 143 -27.64 -15.60 0.32
C LEU A 143 -28.19 -14.19 0.43
N ALA A 144 -27.80 -13.30 -0.47
CA ALA A 144 -28.19 -11.89 -0.42
C ALA A 144 -28.05 -11.20 -1.78
N SER A 145 -28.64 -10.01 -1.88
CA SER A 145 -28.36 -9.03 -2.92
C SER A 145 -28.23 -7.66 -2.26
N TYR A 146 -27.10 -6.98 -2.46
CA TYR A 146 -26.79 -5.71 -1.80
C TYR A 146 -26.07 -4.74 -2.74
N SER A 147 -26.02 -3.46 -2.39
CA SER A 147 -25.35 -2.44 -3.19
C SER A 147 -24.01 -2.06 -2.59
N SER A 148 -22.98 -1.95 -3.42
CA SER A 148 -21.68 -1.36 -3.06
C SER A 148 -21.08 -0.71 -4.30
N ASP A 149 -20.26 0.34 -4.13
CA ASP A 149 -19.42 0.91 -5.18
C ASP A 149 -20.16 1.13 -6.54
N GLY A 150 -21.39 1.65 -6.45
CA GLY A 150 -22.22 1.99 -7.61
C GLY A 150 -22.83 0.82 -8.39
N ALA A 151 -22.86 -0.41 -7.85
CA ALA A 151 -23.68 -1.49 -8.42
C ALA A 151 -24.25 -2.43 -7.35
N THR A 152 -25.07 -3.36 -7.82
CA THR A 152 -25.59 -4.47 -7.02
C THR A 152 -24.66 -5.66 -7.12
N TYR A 153 -24.48 -6.39 -6.02
CA TYR A 153 -23.78 -7.67 -5.96
C TYR A 153 -24.74 -8.75 -5.53
N ASN A 154 -24.74 -9.86 -6.26
CA ASN A 154 -25.47 -11.06 -5.88
C ASN A 154 -24.51 -11.98 -5.12
N LEU A 155 -24.85 -12.28 -3.86
CA LEU A 155 -24.05 -13.13 -2.99
C LEU A 155 -24.59 -14.55 -3.01
N VAL A 156 -23.74 -15.49 -3.40
CA VAL A 156 -24.07 -16.91 -3.39
C VAL A 156 -23.00 -17.72 -2.66
N ARG A 157 -23.44 -18.84 -2.10
CA ARG A 157 -22.57 -19.90 -1.59
C ARG A 157 -22.56 -21.06 -2.57
N CYS A 158 -21.36 -21.50 -2.95
CA CYS A 158 -21.12 -22.61 -3.85
C CYS A 158 -20.43 -23.76 -3.10
N PRO A 159 -20.96 -25.00 -3.19
CA PRO A 159 -20.26 -26.18 -2.68
C PRO A 159 -18.92 -26.37 -3.40
N ARG A 160 -17.82 -26.57 -2.66
CA ARG A 160 -16.49 -26.79 -3.26
C ARG A 160 -16.30 -28.25 -3.69
N SER A 161 -15.64 -28.45 -4.84
CA SER A 161 -15.16 -29.78 -5.30
C SER A 161 -13.66 -29.82 -5.67
N GLY A 162 -12.90 -28.76 -5.39
CA GLY A 162 -11.47 -28.58 -5.76
C GLY A 162 -10.49 -28.39 -4.59
N PRO A 163 -9.17 -28.20 -4.86
CA PRO A 163 -8.10 -28.12 -3.85
C PRO A 163 -8.27 -26.91 -2.91
N SER A 164 -7.96 -27.03 -1.61
CA SER A 164 -8.02 -25.95 -0.62
C SER A 164 -6.64 -25.58 -0.07
N LEU A 165 -6.53 -24.50 0.74
CA LEU A 165 -5.31 -24.27 1.52
C LEU A 165 -5.03 -25.50 2.41
N PRO A 166 -3.77 -25.97 2.51
CA PRO A 166 -3.41 -27.22 3.19
C PRO A 166 -3.46 -27.15 4.72
N ILE A 167 -4.09 -26.12 5.29
CA ILE A 167 -3.98 -25.76 6.71
C ILE A 167 -5.16 -26.32 7.53
N GLU A 168 -6.29 -26.67 6.90
CA GLU A 168 -7.48 -27.20 7.62
C GLU A 168 -8.12 -28.44 6.95
N PRO A 169 -8.68 -29.40 7.72
CA PRO A 169 -9.18 -30.69 7.23
C PRO A 169 -10.60 -30.65 6.62
N THR A 170 -11.33 -29.54 6.74
CA THR A 170 -12.69 -29.40 6.18
C THR A 170 -12.66 -28.65 4.85
N LEU A 171 -13.26 -29.22 3.79
CA LEU A 171 -13.46 -28.54 2.51
C LEU A 171 -14.30 -27.27 2.74
N PRO A 172 -13.75 -26.07 2.47
CA PRO A 172 -14.46 -24.82 2.72
C PRO A 172 -15.51 -24.57 1.64
N ASP A 173 -16.65 -23.97 2.03
CA ASP A 173 -17.60 -23.39 1.09
C ASP A 173 -16.93 -22.21 0.35
N GLN A 174 -17.28 -22.02 -0.93
CA GLN A 174 -16.87 -20.86 -1.71
C GLN A 174 -17.99 -19.81 -1.70
N PHE A 175 -17.64 -18.55 -1.53
CA PHE A 175 -18.59 -17.44 -1.57
C PHE A 175 -18.26 -16.49 -2.71
N PHE A 176 -19.26 -16.20 -3.53
CA PHE A 176 -19.13 -15.29 -4.66
C PHE A 176 -20.10 -14.13 -4.49
N ALA A 177 -19.57 -12.92 -4.33
CA ALA A 177 -20.29 -11.68 -4.51
C ALA A 177 -20.07 -11.20 -5.95
N VAL A 178 -21.05 -11.38 -6.82
CA VAL A 178 -20.89 -11.10 -8.26
C VAL A 178 -21.60 -9.82 -8.66
N ARG A 179 -20.84 -8.90 -9.26
CA ARG A 179 -21.32 -7.60 -9.72
C ARG A 179 -22.38 -7.73 -10.81
N SER A 180 -23.46 -6.95 -10.67
CA SER A 180 -24.54 -6.80 -11.63
C SER A 180 -24.87 -5.32 -11.85
N PRO A 181 -24.67 -4.77 -13.07
CA PRO A 181 -24.06 -5.41 -14.23
C PRO A 181 -22.55 -5.62 -14.04
N LYS A 182 -22.01 -6.71 -14.61
CA LYS A 182 -20.55 -6.94 -14.66
C LYS A 182 -19.84 -5.83 -15.45
N LYS A 183 -18.59 -5.55 -15.10
CA LYS A 183 -17.71 -4.67 -15.89
C LYS A 183 -17.40 -5.30 -17.26
N GLY A 184 -17.16 -4.46 -18.26
CA GLY A 184 -16.79 -4.90 -19.61
C GLY A 184 -15.39 -5.49 -19.70
N TYR A 185 -14.95 -5.79 -20.93
CA TYR A 185 -13.58 -6.21 -21.25
C TYR A 185 -12.77 -5.04 -21.81
N GLY A 186 -11.46 -5.19 -21.87
CA GLY A 186 -10.55 -4.12 -22.27
C GLY A 186 -10.13 -3.28 -21.07
N LEU A 187 -10.13 -1.95 -21.20
CA LEU A 187 -9.80 -1.08 -20.07
C LEU A 187 -10.87 -1.19 -18.98
N VAL A 188 -10.42 -1.48 -17.76
CA VAL A 188 -11.24 -1.66 -16.58
C VAL A 188 -10.66 -0.86 -15.43
N GLU A 189 -11.54 -0.30 -14.60
CA GLU A 189 -11.18 0.32 -13.34
C GLU A 189 -12.35 0.25 -12.36
N GLY A 190 -12.03 0.28 -11.07
CA GLY A 190 -13.02 0.30 -10.03
C GLY A 190 -12.43 0.37 -8.63
N LYS A 191 -13.35 0.42 -7.68
CA LYS A 191 -13.10 0.47 -6.26
C LYS A 191 -13.96 -0.60 -5.59
N ILE A 192 -13.38 -1.31 -4.63
CA ILE A 192 -14.05 -2.35 -3.86
C ILE A 192 -13.92 -1.98 -2.38
N THR A 193 -15.04 -1.59 -1.78
CA THR A 193 -15.11 -1.30 -0.34
C THR A 193 -15.29 -2.63 0.41
N VAL A 194 -14.18 -3.23 0.89
CA VAL A 194 -14.16 -4.62 1.39
C VAL A 194 -15.17 -4.84 2.53
N SER A 195 -15.27 -3.87 3.45
CA SER A 195 -16.20 -3.92 4.59
C SER A 195 -17.65 -4.14 4.15
N ASN A 196 -18.12 -3.53 3.05
CA ASN A 196 -19.48 -3.74 2.57
C ASN A 196 -19.74 -5.21 2.19
N HIS A 197 -18.78 -5.85 1.54
CA HIS A 197 -18.89 -7.24 1.10
C HIS A 197 -18.83 -8.22 2.27
N PHE A 198 -17.95 -7.96 3.22
CA PHE A 198 -17.76 -8.80 4.41
C PHE A 198 -18.92 -8.64 5.40
N ASN A 199 -19.50 -7.44 5.52
CA ASN A 199 -20.73 -7.21 6.27
C ASN A 199 -21.90 -7.99 5.67
N ALA A 200 -22.05 -8.01 4.34
CA ALA A 200 -23.10 -8.79 3.69
C ALA A 200 -22.94 -10.31 3.92
N LEU A 201 -21.71 -10.82 3.97
CA LEU A 201 -21.43 -12.20 4.37
C LEU A 201 -21.86 -12.46 5.82
N ALA A 202 -21.46 -11.60 6.75
CA ALA A 202 -21.82 -11.71 8.16
C ALA A 202 -23.35 -11.63 8.38
N GLU A 203 -24.03 -10.70 7.72
CA GLU A 203 -25.50 -10.55 7.76
C GLU A 203 -26.24 -11.77 7.18
N ALA A 204 -25.64 -12.45 6.19
CA ALA A 204 -26.13 -13.72 5.67
C ALA A 204 -25.82 -14.93 6.58
N GLY A 205 -25.22 -14.71 7.76
CA GLY A 205 -24.90 -15.74 8.74
C GLY A 205 -23.62 -16.52 8.44
N VAL A 206 -22.71 -15.97 7.62
CA VAL A 206 -21.41 -16.58 7.36
C VAL A 206 -20.42 -16.20 8.45
N GLU A 207 -19.90 -17.20 9.16
CA GLU A 207 -18.80 -17.00 10.11
C GLU A 207 -17.48 -16.81 9.35
N LEU A 208 -16.90 -15.62 9.46
CA LEU A 208 -15.61 -15.31 8.84
C LEU A 208 -14.48 -15.55 9.84
N GLY A 209 -13.47 -16.31 9.42
CA GLY A 209 -12.24 -16.49 10.18
C GLY A 209 -11.27 -15.29 10.08
N THR A 210 -10.05 -15.50 10.55
CA THR A 210 -8.95 -14.53 10.38
C THR A 210 -8.58 -14.41 8.91
N LEU A 211 -8.53 -13.18 8.39
CA LEU A 211 -8.11 -12.91 7.01
C LEU A 211 -6.68 -13.41 6.73
N ASN A 212 -6.55 -14.17 5.64
CA ASN A 212 -5.26 -14.54 5.03
C ASN A 212 -4.96 -13.56 3.89
N TYR A 213 -4.27 -13.99 2.83
CA TYR A 213 -4.02 -13.12 1.68
C TYR A 213 -5.31 -12.66 1.00
N MET A 214 -5.23 -11.47 0.39
CA MET A 214 -6.26 -10.82 -0.40
C MET A 214 -5.60 -10.21 -1.63
N ILE A 215 -5.94 -10.67 -2.82
CA ILE A 215 -5.35 -10.20 -4.08
C ILE A 215 -6.42 -9.84 -5.09
N MET A 216 -6.18 -8.82 -5.90
CA MET A 216 -6.96 -8.59 -7.10
C MET A 216 -6.52 -9.60 -8.16
N ALA A 217 -7.24 -10.71 -8.27
CA ALA A 217 -6.89 -11.85 -9.08
C ALA A 217 -7.52 -11.81 -10.47
N THR A 218 -6.77 -12.33 -11.43
CA THR A 218 -7.30 -12.90 -12.66
C THR A 218 -7.33 -14.42 -12.50
N GLU A 219 -8.51 -15.02 -12.63
CA GLU A 219 -8.68 -16.48 -12.67
C GLU A 219 -9.11 -16.91 -14.06
N THR A 220 -8.65 -18.07 -14.52
CA THR A 220 -8.84 -18.55 -15.89
C THR A 220 -9.19 -20.02 -15.89
N TYR A 221 -10.10 -20.44 -16.76
CA TYR A 221 -10.46 -21.86 -16.92
C TYR A 221 -10.62 -22.25 -18.38
N ASN A 222 -9.77 -23.15 -18.88
CA ASN A 222 -9.79 -23.68 -20.25
C ASN A 222 -10.09 -22.61 -21.30
N SER A 223 -9.29 -21.55 -21.28
CA SER A 223 -9.49 -20.33 -22.06
C SER A 223 -8.15 -19.74 -22.49
N ALA A 224 -8.19 -18.64 -23.25
CA ALA A 224 -7.00 -17.86 -23.61
C ALA A 224 -7.27 -16.37 -23.42
N GLY A 225 -6.24 -15.62 -23.05
CA GLY A 225 -6.34 -14.18 -22.85
C GLY A 225 -5.12 -13.57 -22.18
N GLN A 226 -5.28 -12.30 -21.84
CA GLN A 226 -4.32 -11.58 -21.02
C GLN A 226 -5.02 -10.64 -20.06
N SER A 227 -4.40 -10.36 -18.93
CA SER A 227 -4.75 -9.24 -18.06
C SER A 227 -3.50 -8.47 -17.67
N ASP A 228 -3.63 -7.16 -17.50
CA ASP A 228 -2.58 -6.27 -17.02
C ASP A 228 -3.24 -5.31 -16.02
N ILE A 229 -3.10 -5.61 -14.73
CA ILE A 229 -3.88 -5.00 -13.66
C ILE A 229 -2.93 -4.38 -12.64
N THR A 230 -3.21 -3.12 -12.30
CA THR A 230 -2.59 -2.41 -11.19
C THR A 230 -3.57 -2.37 -10.03
N VAL A 231 -3.11 -2.77 -8.85
CA VAL A 231 -3.87 -2.71 -7.60
C VAL A 231 -3.23 -1.71 -6.65
N SER A 232 -4.07 -0.98 -5.90
CA SER A 232 -3.65 -0.15 -4.78
C SER A 232 -4.72 -0.11 -3.72
N LEU A 233 -4.38 0.37 -2.52
CA LEU A 233 -5.41 0.87 -1.62
C LEU A 233 -5.81 2.27 -2.09
N ALA A 234 -7.06 2.65 -1.87
CA ALA A 234 -7.40 4.06 -1.83
C ALA A 234 -6.53 4.72 -0.75
N PRO A 235 -6.11 5.99 -0.94
CA PRO A 235 -5.63 6.79 0.16
C PRO A 235 -6.64 6.65 1.28
N SER A 236 -6.19 6.35 2.50
CA SER A 236 -7.11 6.12 3.61
C SER A 236 -7.95 7.37 3.82
N GLU A 237 -9.22 7.33 3.38
CA GLU A 237 -10.26 8.34 3.65
C GLU A 237 -10.65 8.34 5.15
N THR A 238 -9.93 7.59 6.00
CA THR A 238 -9.96 7.81 7.44
C THR A 238 -9.24 9.11 7.74
N THR A 239 -10.02 10.20 7.74
CA THR A 239 -9.64 11.39 8.48
C THR A 239 -9.49 10.97 9.94
N GLU A 240 -8.26 10.92 10.45
CA GLU A 240 -8.02 10.65 11.86
C GLU A 240 -8.24 11.95 12.63
N ASN A 241 -8.82 11.84 13.82
CA ASN A 241 -8.89 12.97 14.72
C ASN A 241 -7.52 13.17 15.35
N ILE A 242 -6.98 14.37 15.13
CA ILE A 242 -5.70 14.81 15.67
C ILE A 242 -5.98 15.93 16.65
N GLY A 243 -5.60 15.73 17.90
CA GLY A 243 -5.73 16.71 18.98
C GLY A 243 -4.37 17.19 19.44
N VAL A 244 -4.13 18.49 19.46
CA VAL A 244 -2.92 19.06 20.08
C VAL A 244 -3.34 19.79 21.35
N ARG A 245 -2.76 19.42 22.49
CA ARG A 245 -3.00 20.11 23.75
C ARG A 245 -1.92 21.15 23.97
N MET A 246 -2.32 22.42 24.01
CA MET A 246 -1.37 23.53 24.06
C MET A 246 -1.98 24.81 24.65
N ARG A 247 -1.11 25.75 25.02
CA ARG A 247 -1.45 27.13 25.36
C ARG A 247 -0.37 28.10 24.90
N GLY A 248 -0.76 29.35 24.72
CA GLY A 248 0.17 30.48 24.59
C GLY A 248 0.43 31.15 25.94
N GLU A 249 1.48 31.96 26.02
CA GLU A 249 1.74 32.80 27.19
C GLU A 249 0.92 34.10 27.18
N GLN A 250 0.71 34.70 26.01
CA GLN A 250 -0.04 35.95 25.83
C GLN A 250 -1.48 35.73 25.33
N GLY A 251 -1.75 34.60 24.68
CA GLY A 251 -3.06 34.29 24.10
C GLY A 251 -3.28 34.89 22.72
N ASP A 252 -2.20 35.17 21.99
CA ASP A 252 -2.22 35.59 20.58
C ASP A 252 -1.17 34.86 19.72
N GLU A 253 -0.56 33.80 20.26
CA GLU A 253 0.37 32.92 19.58
C GLU A 253 -0.31 32.15 18.44
N LEU A 254 0.32 32.17 17.27
CA LEU A 254 -0.12 31.52 16.05
C LEU A 254 0.63 30.21 15.88
N VAL A 255 -0.12 29.12 16.05
CA VAL A 255 0.38 27.75 15.91
C VAL A 255 -0.34 27.05 14.78
N SER A 256 0.41 26.30 13.99
CA SER A 256 -0.14 25.45 12.94
C SER A 256 0.27 24.00 13.11
N LEU A 257 -0.61 23.08 12.74
CA LEU A 257 -0.27 21.67 12.58
C LEU A 257 0.09 21.44 11.12
N SER A 258 1.30 20.94 10.87
CA SER A 258 1.78 20.54 9.55
C SER A 258 2.02 19.04 9.52
N ILE A 259 1.52 18.37 8.48
CA ILE A 259 1.75 16.94 8.25
C ILE A 259 2.24 16.73 6.82
N GLY A 260 3.41 16.10 6.68
CA GLY A 260 4.02 15.86 5.36
C GLY A 260 4.32 17.15 4.59
N GLY A 261 4.54 18.27 5.30
CA GLY A 261 4.77 19.58 4.70
C GLY A 261 3.50 20.38 4.37
N THR A 262 2.31 19.79 4.54
CA THR A 262 1.03 20.49 4.34
C THR A 262 0.51 21.00 5.68
N THR A 263 0.17 22.30 5.77
CA THR A 263 -0.53 22.83 6.93
C THR A 263 -1.98 22.34 6.94
N VAL A 264 -2.34 21.52 7.92
CA VAL A 264 -3.68 20.91 8.03
C VAL A 264 -4.61 21.71 8.95
N ALA A 265 -4.06 22.51 9.86
CA ALA A 265 -4.80 23.41 10.72
C ALA A 265 -3.95 24.58 11.19
N SER A 266 -4.60 25.66 11.60
CA SER A 266 -3.96 26.81 12.24
C SER A 266 -4.87 27.38 13.32
N TRP A 267 -4.28 27.76 14.45
CA TRP A 267 -4.99 28.24 15.62
C TRP A 267 -4.28 29.47 16.19
N THR A 268 -5.07 30.37 16.76
CA THR A 268 -4.60 31.38 17.71
C THR A 268 -4.83 30.82 19.11
N LEU A 269 -3.76 30.68 19.88
CA LEU A 269 -3.84 30.06 21.20
C LEU A 269 -4.43 31.02 22.23
N SER A 270 -5.04 30.46 23.27
CA SER A 270 -5.37 31.21 24.49
C SER A 270 -4.30 31.00 25.55
N THR A 271 -4.39 31.72 26.66
CA THR A 271 -3.53 31.50 27.84
C THR A 271 -3.89 30.25 28.65
N GLU A 272 -5.04 29.62 28.36
CA GLU A 272 -5.51 28.41 29.03
C GLU A 272 -5.12 27.15 28.24
N MET A 273 -4.65 26.13 28.96
CA MET A 273 -4.29 24.83 28.37
C MET A 273 -5.52 24.13 27.81
N SER A 274 -5.60 24.06 26.48
CA SER A 274 -6.78 23.60 25.75
C SER A 274 -6.41 22.56 24.68
N ASP A 275 -7.39 21.73 24.31
CA ASP A 275 -7.22 20.73 23.25
C ASP A 275 -7.77 21.30 21.93
N TYR A 276 -6.93 21.32 20.91
CA TYR A 276 -7.26 21.82 19.57
C TYR A 276 -7.35 20.65 18.61
N TRP A 277 -8.55 20.42 18.06
CA TRP A 277 -8.86 19.25 17.24
C TRP A 277 -8.95 19.60 15.76
N VAL A 278 -8.44 18.70 14.91
CA VAL A 278 -8.66 18.68 13.47
C VAL A 278 -8.79 17.25 12.98
N SER A 279 -9.65 17.02 11.98
CA SER A 279 -9.69 15.75 11.26
C SER A 279 -8.87 15.88 9.99
N SER A 280 -7.89 14.99 9.77
CA SER A 280 -7.03 15.06 8.59
C SER A 280 -6.63 13.67 8.08
N ASP A 281 -6.50 13.56 6.77
CA ASP A 281 -5.95 12.41 6.04
C ASP A 281 -4.48 12.62 5.61
N ALA A 282 -3.88 13.79 5.89
CA ALA A 282 -2.51 14.07 5.49
C ALA A 282 -1.52 13.13 6.19
N ARG A 283 -0.60 12.50 5.43
CA ARG A 283 0.40 11.56 5.96
C ARG A 283 1.81 12.14 5.83
N GLY A 284 2.75 11.67 6.65
CA GLY A 284 4.14 12.17 6.68
C GLY A 284 4.54 12.71 8.05
N GLU A 285 5.63 13.49 8.11
CA GLU A 285 6.13 14.06 9.36
C GLU A 285 5.12 15.02 9.99
N VAL A 286 4.83 14.82 11.27
CA VAL A 286 3.88 15.62 12.06
C VAL A 286 4.63 16.69 12.84
N ARG A 287 4.29 17.96 12.63
CA ARG A 287 4.92 19.10 13.28
C ARG A 287 3.89 20.07 13.86
N VAL A 288 4.09 20.47 15.10
CA VAL A 288 3.40 21.62 15.71
C VAL A 288 4.31 22.83 15.59
N VAL A 289 3.90 23.82 14.81
CA VAL A 289 4.75 24.94 14.35
C VAL A 289 4.27 26.26 14.94
N PHE A 290 5.13 26.92 15.71
CA PHE A 290 4.92 28.28 16.25
C PHE A 290 5.57 29.32 15.31
N SER A 291 4.84 30.40 14.98
CA SER A 291 5.17 31.23 13.80
C SER A 291 5.14 32.76 13.97
N ASN A 292 4.69 33.28 15.11
CA ASN A 292 4.62 34.73 15.37
C ASN A 292 5.32 35.13 16.68
N ASP A 293 6.44 34.48 16.97
CA ASP A 293 7.29 34.81 18.10
C ASP A 293 7.58 36.32 18.23
N SER A 294 7.52 36.81 19.46
CA SER A 294 7.88 38.15 19.92
C SER A 294 8.41 38.08 21.35
N ALA A 295 8.97 39.18 21.88
CA ALA A 295 9.75 39.18 23.12
C ALA A 295 9.08 38.54 24.36
N ASP A 296 7.75 38.42 24.36
CA ASP A 296 6.89 37.97 25.44
C ASP A 296 5.99 36.78 25.07
N ARG A 297 6.17 36.18 23.88
CA ARG A 297 5.38 35.04 23.42
C ARG A 297 6.15 33.74 23.52
N ALA A 298 5.50 32.71 24.05
CA ALA A 298 5.96 31.34 23.95
C ALA A 298 4.74 30.42 23.89
N VAL A 299 4.96 29.21 23.38
CA VAL A 299 3.94 28.17 23.34
C VAL A 299 4.37 27.01 24.22
N GLN A 300 3.48 26.54 25.07
CA GLN A 300 3.63 25.27 25.75
C GLN A 300 2.74 24.24 25.06
N VAL A 301 3.34 23.16 24.56
CA VAL A 301 2.67 21.99 24.00
C VAL A 301 2.82 20.85 24.99
N ASP A 302 1.70 20.30 25.46
CA ASP A 302 1.65 19.16 26.39
C ASP A 302 1.85 17.86 25.57
N PHE A 303 0.89 17.55 24.70
CA PHE A 303 0.97 16.38 23.82
C PHE A 303 0.24 16.57 22.49
N ILE A 304 0.48 15.64 21.58
CA ILE A 304 -0.42 15.37 20.44
C ILE A 304 -1.08 14.00 20.61
N SER A 305 -2.37 13.93 20.31
CA SER A 305 -3.17 12.71 20.21
C SER A 305 -3.47 12.44 18.75
N ILE A 306 -3.07 11.27 18.24
CA ILE A 306 -3.35 10.83 16.87
C ILE A 306 -4.14 9.53 17.00
N ASP A 307 -5.43 9.57 16.67
CA ASP A 307 -6.34 8.41 16.81
C ASP A 307 -6.33 7.77 18.22
N GLY A 308 -6.17 8.61 19.24
CA GLY A 308 -6.09 8.18 20.64
C GLY A 308 -4.69 7.77 21.11
N GLU A 309 -3.70 7.63 20.23
CA GLU A 309 -2.29 7.48 20.60
C GLU A 309 -1.72 8.83 21.06
N ILE A 310 -1.26 8.90 22.32
CA ILE A 310 -0.65 10.10 22.88
C ILE A 310 0.86 10.08 22.68
N ARG A 311 1.42 11.16 22.12
CA ARG A 311 2.85 11.43 22.01
C ARG A 311 3.18 12.70 22.79
N GLN A 312 3.95 12.55 23.86
CA GLN A 312 4.31 13.64 24.78
C GLN A 312 5.36 14.57 24.17
N ALA A 313 5.21 15.89 24.32
CA ALA A 313 6.11 16.87 23.70
C ALA A 313 7.53 16.81 24.29
N GLU A 314 7.66 16.62 25.60
CA GLU A 314 8.91 16.45 26.33
C GLU A 314 9.63 15.13 26.01
N GLU A 315 8.94 14.15 25.42
CA GLU A 315 9.57 12.93 24.91
C GLU A 315 10.08 13.09 23.47
N GLN A 316 9.76 14.20 22.80
CA GLN A 316 10.20 14.44 21.43
C GLN A 316 11.60 15.07 21.41
N TRP A 317 12.51 14.40 20.70
CA TRP A 317 13.89 14.88 20.56
C TRP A 317 13.99 16.13 19.68
N GLN A 318 13.11 16.27 18.68
CA GLN A 318 13.16 17.36 17.72
C GLN A 318 12.29 18.53 18.18
N ASN A 319 12.93 19.56 18.72
CA ASN A 319 12.28 20.82 19.05
C ASN A 319 13.19 21.98 18.59
N THR A 320 12.78 22.68 17.52
CA THR A 320 13.58 23.80 16.97
C THR A 320 13.21 25.15 17.55
N GLY A 321 12.14 25.23 18.35
CA GLY A 321 11.68 26.47 19.00
C GLY A 321 12.07 26.56 20.48
N ALA A 322 12.54 25.47 21.11
CA ALA A 322 12.98 25.49 22.49
C ALA A 322 14.22 26.37 22.69
N PHE A 323 14.19 27.21 23.72
CA PHE A 323 15.32 28.03 24.11
C PHE A 323 16.26 27.26 25.07
N SER A 324 17.53 27.18 24.71
CA SER A 324 18.59 26.79 25.64
C SER A 324 19.85 27.60 25.34
N ASN A 325 19.98 28.75 26.02
CA ASN A 325 20.95 29.83 25.74
C ASN A 325 20.76 30.55 24.39
N TYR A 326 20.19 29.86 23.38
CA TYR A 326 19.75 30.39 22.10
C TYR A 326 18.52 29.61 21.60
N CYS A 327 17.76 30.20 20.67
CA CYS A 327 16.60 29.57 20.03
C CYS A 327 16.99 28.31 19.25
N GLY A 328 16.25 27.21 19.46
CA GLY A 328 16.54 25.92 18.83
C GLY A 328 17.73 25.16 19.44
N GLY A 329 18.22 25.63 20.60
CA GLY A 329 19.26 24.94 21.38
C GLY A 329 18.70 23.91 22.36
N GLY A 330 17.39 23.91 22.61
CA GLY A 330 16.73 22.95 23.51
C GLY A 330 16.23 21.69 22.80
N TYR A 331 16.10 20.60 23.56
CA TYR A 331 15.54 19.31 23.13
C TYR A 331 14.68 18.76 24.27
N TYR A 332 13.74 17.85 23.99
CA TYR A 332 12.93 17.19 25.03
C TYR A 332 12.21 18.18 25.94
N SER A 333 11.48 19.11 25.32
CA SER A 333 10.81 20.20 26.01
C SER A 333 9.43 20.44 25.41
N GLU A 334 8.48 20.72 26.29
CA GLU A 334 7.13 21.21 25.97
C GLU A 334 7.15 22.64 25.40
N MET A 335 8.26 23.36 25.55
CA MET A 335 8.33 24.80 25.24
C MET A 335 8.78 25.06 23.81
N LEU A 336 8.07 25.96 23.15
CA LEU A 336 8.47 26.66 21.94
C LEU A 336 8.57 28.15 22.29
N ASP A 337 9.75 28.56 22.75
CA ASP A 337 10.06 29.95 23.13
C ASP A 337 10.37 30.85 21.92
N CYS A 338 10.62 30.24 20.76
CA CYS A 338 10.94 30.92 19.52
C CYS A 338 10.18 30.32 18.34
N ASN A 339 10.11 31.07 17.23
CA ASN A 339 9.63 30.53 15.96
C ASN A 339 10.34 29.22 15.63
N GLY A 340 9.56 28.17 15.39
CA GLY A 340 10.09 26.82 15.31
C GLY A 340 8.99 25.78 15.45
N PHE A 341 9.36 24.53 15.69
CA PHE A 341 8.40 23.45 15.80
C PHE A 341 8.88 22.31 16.70
N ILE A 342 7.93 21.54 17.22
CA ILE A 342 8.16 20.21 17.78
C ILE A 342 7.75 19.17 16.74
N GLY A 343 8.64 18.22 16.47
CA GLY A 343 8.38 17.08 15.59
C GLY A 343 7.88 15.89 16.39
N PHE A 344 6.71 15.36 16.02
CA PHE A 344 6.05 14.21 16.69
C PHE A 344 6.18 12.90 15.91
N GLY A 345 7.27 12.80 15.14
CA GLY A 345 7.54 11.64 14.29
C GLY A 345 6.65 11.57 13.05
N LEU A 346 6.65 10.41 12.40
CA LEU A 346 5.89 10.15 11.19
C LEU A 346 4.47 9.69 11.54
N ARG A 347 3.52 10.11 10.70
CA ARG A 347 2.22 9.46 10.53
C ARG A 347 2.32 8.62 9.27
N GLU A 348 2.12 7.31 9.39
CA GLU A 348 2.45 6.35 8.33
C GLU A 348 1.82 6.74 6.99
N GLN A 349 2.69 6.93 5.99
CA GLN A 349 2.29 6.82 4.60
C GLN A 349 2.23 5.34 4.29
N ASN A 350 1.17 4.86 3.63
CA ASN A 350 1.25 3.57 2.97
C ASN A 350 2.52 3.57 2.07
N SER A 351 3.44 2.65 2.36
CA SER A 351 4.68 2.27 1.65
C SER A 351 6.02 2.98 1.97
N ASN A 352 6.89 2.22 2.66
CA ASN A 352 8.28 1.87 2.31
C ASN A 352 9.32 2.89 1.79
N SER A 353 9.11 4.20 1.83
CA SER A 353 10.08 5.15 1.23
C SER A 353 11.06 5.82 2.20
N CYS A 354 10.91 5.68 3.52
CA CYS A 354 11.86 6.26 4.48
C CYS A 354 12.63 5.16 5.21
N LEU A 355 13.96 5.17 5.09
CA LEU A 355 14.82 4.24 5.81
C LEU A 355 15.17 4.84 7.18
N GLU A 356 14.87 4.11 8.26
CA GLU A 356 15.39 4.42 9.59
C GLU A 356 16.91 4.21 9.58
N GLN A 357 17.63 5.28 9.89
CA GLN A 357 19.07 5.32 9.91
C GLN A 357 19.54 5.83 11.28
N CYS A 358 20.81 5.59 11.56
CA CYS A 358 21.49 6.15 12.70
C CYS A 358 22.34 7.34 12.28
N GLN A 359 21.99 8.55 12.73
CA GLN A 359 22.94 9.65 12.71
C GLN A 359 23.98 9.37 13.79
N TRP A 360 25.23 9.18 13.39
CA TRP A 360 26.32 8.91 14.32
C TRP A 360 27.08 10.19 14.64
N TYR A 361 26.63 10.93 15.65
CA TYR A 361 27.16 12.25 16.01
C TYR A 361 27.37 13.15 14.76
N PHE A 362 28.57 13.72 14.59
CA PHE A 362 28.95 14.52 13.42
C PHE A 362 29.50 13.70 12.25
N SER A 363 29.52 12.36 12.35
CA SER A 363 30.16 11.48 11.36
C SER A 363 29.26 11.13 10.17
N GLY A 364 27.96 11.46 10.26
CA GLY A 364 26.98 11.20 9.19
C GLY A 364 25.98 10.10 9.53
N ARG A 365 25.16 9.73 8.53
CA ARG A 365 24.09 8.74 8.65
C ARG A 365 24.59 7.35 8.27
N TYR A 366 24.20 6.35 9.05
CA TYR A 366 24.53 4.94 8.86
C TYR A 366 23.24 4.11 8.88
N PRO A 367 23.14 3.02 8.11
CA PRO A 367 22.01 2.10 8.22
C PRO A 367 21.96 1.43 9.61
N LEU A 368 20.76 1.02 10.04
CA LEU A 368 20.62 0.18 11.22
C LEU A 368 20.96 -1.28 10.89
N CYS A 369 21.57 -1.98 11.84
CA CYS A 369 21.79 -3.42 11.70
C CYS A 369 20.47 -4.19 11.86
N VAL A 370 20.27 -5.17 10.98
CA VAL A 370 19.09 -6.02 10.93
C VAL A 370 19.26 -7.24 11.84
N ASN A 371 20.47 -7.80 11.93
CA ASN A 371 20.71 -9.04 12.66
C ASN A 371 21.19 -8.82 14.11
N GLN A 372 21.39 -7.57 14.54
CA GLN A 372 21.79 -7.24 15.90
C GLN A 372 21.42 -5.81 16.29
N SER A 373 21.20 -5.58 17.59
CA SER A 373 20.78 -4.26 18.11
C SER A 373 21.79 -3.58 19.03
N ASN A 374 22.85 -4.27 19.48
CA ASN A 374 23.66 -3.86 20.63
C ASN A 374 25.10 -3.47 20.31
N TYR A 375 25.54 -3.58 19.05
CA TYR A 375 26.92 -3.28 18.64
C TYR A 375 26.98 -2.59 17.27
N TRP A 376 28.19 -2.33 16.75
CA TRP A 376 28.41 -2.03 15.34
C TRP A 376 28.48 -3.35 14.54
N GLY A 377 28.02 -3.32 13.29
CA GLY A 377 28.01 -4.48 12.41
C GLY A 377 28.37 -4.16 10.96
N TRP A 378 28.48 -5.21 10.15
CA TRP A 378 28.64 -5.11 8.70
C TRP A 378 27.58 -6.00 8.04
N GLU A 379 26.62 -5.36 7.38
CA GLU A 379 25.47 -6.02 6.76
C GLU A 379 25.16 -5.35 5.42
N ASN A 380 24.61 -6.10 4.46
CA ASN A 380 24.22 -5.57 3.15
C ASN A 380 25.34 -4.75 2.47
N ASN A 381 26.59 -5.22 2.59
CA ASN A 381 27.78 -4.60 2.03
C ASN A 381 28.08 -3.17 2.55
N SER A 382 27.64 -2.84 3.77
CA SER A 382 27.89 -1.55 4.41
C SER A 382 28.05 -1.67 5.93
N SER A 383 28.72 -0.69 6.56
CA SER A 383 28.74 -0.57 8.02
C SER A 383 27.36 -0.17 8.53
N CYS A 384 26.87 -0.87 9.55
CA CYS A 384 25.58 -0.60 10.19
C CYS A 384 25.75 -0.43 11.71
N ILE A 385 24.76 0.19 12.35
CA ILE A 385 24.75 0.44 13.80
C ILE A 385 23.53 -0.24 14.43
N GLY A 386 23.75 -1.02 15.49
CA GLY A 386 22.66 -1.65 16.23
C GLY A 386 21.72 -0.61 16.83
N ARG A 387 20.41 -0.83 16.73
CA ARG A 387 19.37 0.15 17.13
C ARG A 387 19.54 0.66 18.57
N ASN A 388 19.86 -0.21 19.53
CA ASN A 388 20.04 0.21 20.93
C ASN A 388 21.29 1.07 21.11
N VAL A 389 22.36 0.78 20.36
CA VAL A 389 23.56 1.63 20.34
C VAL A 389 23.22 3.00 19.79
N CYS A 390 22.42 3.04 18.72
CA CYS A 390 22.02 4.30 18.11
C CYS A 390 21.13 5.14 19.03
N LYS A 391 20.12 4.50 19.64
CA LYS A 391 19.16 5.14 20.54
C LYS A 391 19.81 5.70 21.82
N ASN A 392 20.89 5.08 22.28
CA ASN A 392 21.61 5.50 23.49
C ASN A 392 22.66 6.60 23.23
N GLN A 393 22.72 7.16 22.01
CA GLN A 393 23.58 8.32 21.73
C GLN A 393 23.06 9.59 22.39
N TYR A 394 23.96 10.56 22.55
CA TYR A 394 23.68 11.89 23.10
C TYR A 394 24.18 12.98 22.13
N GLY A 395 23.59 14.18 22.18
CA GLY A 395 23.93 15.28 21.29
C GLY A 395 23.41 15.06 19.86
N PHE A 396 24.21 15.39 18.83
CA PHE A 396 23.83 15.28 17.41
C PHE A 396 23.73 13.84 16.87
N GLY A 397 23.70 12.82 17.74
CA GLY A 397 23.58 11.41 17.37
C GLY A 397 22.23 10.83 17.78
N GLY A 398 21.70 9.87 17.02
CA GLY A 398 20.41 9.25 17.30
C GLY A 398 19.74 8.62 16.09
N LEU A 399 18.56 8.04 16.31
CA LEU A 399 17.72 7.50 15.24
C LEU A 399 17.15 8.65 14.42
N VAL A 400 17.33 8.60 13.11
CA VAL A 400 16.85 9.58 12.15
C VAL A 400 16.24 8.88 10.95
N TRP A 401 15.36 9.57 10.25
CA TRP A 401 14.73 9.04 9.03
C TRP A 401 15.35 9.70 7.80
N SER A 402 15.75 8.88 6.82
CA SER A 402 16.21 9.36 5.52
C SER A 402 15.19 8.98 4.46
N CYS A 403 14.56 9.98 3.87
CA CYS A 403 13.61 9.82 2.77
C CYS A 403 14.29 10.35 1.48
N PRO A 404 14.11 9.68 0.32
CA PRO A 404 14.42 10.28 -0.97
C PRO A 404 13.64 11.59 -1.12
N ASN A 405 14.32 12.65 -1.60
CA ASN A 405 13.68 13.92 -1.92
C ASN A 405 12.78 13.82 -3.15
#